data_AF-A0AAU6J9S5-F1
#
_entry.id   AF-A0AAU6J9S5-F1
#
_cell.length_a   1.000
_cell.length_b   1.000
_cell.length_c   1.000
_cell.angle_alpha   90.00
_cell.angle_beta   90.00
_cell.angle_gamma   90.00
#
_symmetry.space_group_name_H-M   'P 1'
#
loop_
_entity.id
_entity.type
_entity.pdbx_description
1 polymer ?
#
loop_
_entity_poly.entity_id
_entity_poly.type
_entity_poly.pdbx_seq_one_letter_code
_entity_poly.pdbx_strand_id
1 'polypeptide(L)'
;MALKEGQRVELAADTRLTDSVEVSGLVIGFLSLAAGTSGTIERVTDHQDESEDVREYERLKSLLDAFGLDMPTESRRQLEEKVASLEPAWTAFQERAPHVSVRVRFDNGFILDGADEAVFVPASTTQEIG
;
A
#
# COMPACT_ATOMS: atom_id res chain seq x y z
N MET A 1 2.79 3.49 -10.78
CA MET A 1 2.56 4.92 -11.02
C MET A 1 2.01 5.47 -9.73
N ALA A 2 2.62 6.48 -9.11
CA ALA A 2 2.13 7.01 -7.84
C ALA A 2 0.85 7.82 -8.07
N LEU A 3 -0.23 7.46 -7.37
CA LEU A 3 -1.48 8.22 -7.35
C LEU A 3 -1.31 9.58 -6.66
N LYS A 4 -2.11 10.58 -7.08
CA LYS A 4 -2.04 11.95 -6.53
C LYS A 4 -3.41 12.44 -6.07
N GLU A 5 -3.42 13.30 -5.06
CA GLU A 5 -4.63 14.03 -4.66
C GLU A 5 -5.20 14.84 -5.85
N GLY A 6 -6.52 14.85 -5.99
CA GLY A 6 -7.24 15.46 -7.10
C GLY A 6 -7.24 14.63 -8.39
N GLN A 7 -6.53 13.50 -8.46
CA GLN A 7 -6.54 12.62 -9.62
C GLN A 7 -7.88 11.90 -9.77
N ARG A 8 -8.33 11.76 -11.02
CA ARG A 8 -9.49 10.95 -11.39
C ARG A 8 -9.10 9.49 -11.55
N VAL A 9 -9.87 8.62 -10.91
CA VAL A 9 -9.67 7.17 -10.91
C VAL A 9 -10.98 6.43 -11.10
N GLU A 10 -10.88 5.17 -11.50
CA GLU A 10 -11.96 4.21 -11.55
C GLU A 10 -11.58 2.97 -10.73
N LEU A 11 -12.58 2.29 -10.16
CA LEU A 11 -12.37 0.98 -9.56
C LEU A 11 -11.96 -0.05 -10.61
N ALA A 12 -10.87 -0.76 -10.37
CA ALA A 12 -10.39 -1.84 -11.24
C ALA A 12 -11.28 -3.10 -11.16
N ALA A 13 -11.93 -3.31 -10.02
CA ALA A 13 -12.76 -4.48 -9.74
C ALA A 13 -13.92 -4.13 -8.80
N ASP A 14 -14.94 -4.99 -8.79
CA ASP A 14 -16.05 -4.88 -7.84
C ASP A 14 -15.51 -4.89 -6.41
N THR A 15 -15.80 -3.84 -5.65
CA THR A 15 -15.27 -3.62 -4.32
C THR A 15 -16.38 -3.66 -3.29
N ARG A 16 -16.28 -4.59 -2.35
CA ARG A 16 -17.26 -4.78 -1.30
C ARG A 16 -17.18 -3.68 -0.25
N LEU A 17 -18.32 -3.08 0.09
CA LEU A 17 -18.42 -1.98 1.06
C LEU A 17 -18.78 -2.45 2.48
N THR A 18 -19.46 -3.58 2.61
CA THR A 18 -19.97 -4.08 3.89
C THR A 18 -19.63 -5.55 4.08
N ASP A 19 -19.49 -5.97 5.34
CA ASP A 19 -19.51 -7.38 5.71
C ASP A 19 -20.79 -8.09 5.22
N SER A 20 -20.75 -9.42 5.19
CA SER A 20 -21.92 -10.22 4.82
C SER A 20 -22.95 -10.10 5.92
N VAL A 21 -24.18 -9.79 5.54
CA VAL A 21 -25.30 -9.96 6.46
C VAL A 21 -25.61 -11.45 6.49
N GLU A 22 -25.35 -12.10 7.62
CA GLU A 22 -25.61 -13.52 7.82
C GLU A 22 -26.74 -13.75 8.82
N VAL A 23 -27.63 -14.69 8.52
CA VAL A 23 -28.63 -15.20 9.47
C VAL A 23 -28.52 -16.72 9.48
N SER A 24 -28.27 -17.29 10.66
CA SER A 24 -28.12 -18.75 10.84
C SER A 24 -27.06 -19.37 9.90
N GLY A 25 -25.98 -18.65 9.61
CA GLY A 25 -24.90 -19.08 8.73
C GLY A 25 -25.20 -18.97 7.23
N LEU A 26 -26.32 -18.34 6.84
CA LEU A 26 -26.65 -18.04 5.45
C LEU A 26 -26.41 -16.56 5.16
N VAL A 27 -25.59 -16.27 4.15
CA VAL A 27 -25.40 -14.92 3.62
C VAL A 27 -26.68 -14.47 2.91
N ILE A 28 -27.30 -13.40 3.41
CA ILE A 28 -28.55 -12.81 2.87
C ILE A 28 -28.26 -11.60 1.98
N GLY A 29 -27.08 -10.98 2.10
CA GLY A 29 -26.68 -9.91 1.18
C GLY A 29 -25.38 -9.21 1.57
N PHE A 30 -24.87 -8.43 0.62
CA PHE A 30 -23.75 -7.52 0.79
C PHE A 30 -23.88 -6.35 -0.18
N LEU A 31 -23.28 -5.22 0.17
CA LEU A 31 -23.18 -4.06 -0.71
C LEU A 31 -21.80 -4.03 -1.38
N SER A 32 -21.77 -3.74 -2.68
CA SER A 32 -20.51 -3.53 -3.42
C SER A 32 -20.62 -2.34 -4.36
N LEU A 33 -19.50 -1.68 -4.61
CA LEU A 33 -19.29 -0.76 -5.71
C LEU A 33 -18.80 -1.54 -6.92
N ALA A 34 -19.36 -1.25 -8.09
CA ALA A 34 -18.97 -1.93 -9.32
C ALA A 34 -17.61 -1.44 -9.84
N ALA A 35 -16.89 -2.31 -10.54
CA ALA A 35 -15.76 -1.92 -11.37
C ALA A 35 -16.17 -0.80 -12.35
N GLY A 36 -15.23 0.10 -12.67
CA GLY A 36 -15.49 1.27 -13.51
C GLY A 36 -16.19 2.43 -12.80
N THR A 37 -16.56 2.29 -11.53
CA THR A 37 -17.12 3.42 -10.76
C THR A 37 -16.05 4.51 -10.63
N SER A 38 -16.34 5.69 -11.18
CA SER A 38 -15.40 6.81 -11.16
C SER A 38 -15.44 7.61 -9.87
N GLY A 39 -14.28 8.11 -9.47
CA GLY A 39 -14.10 8.96 -8.31
C GLY A 39 -12.88 9.86 -8.39
N THR A 40 -12.72 10.68 -7.36
CA THR A 40 -11.58 11.57 -7.21
C THR A 40 -10.83 11.23 -5.93
N ILE A 41 -9.50 11.13 -6.03
CA ILE A 41 -8.64 10.95 -4.87
C ILE A 41 -8.68 12.22 -4.03
N GLU A 42 -9.17 12.10 -2.79
CA GLU A 42 -9.18 13.20 -1.82
C GLU A 42 -7.91 13.24 -0.99
N ARG A 43 -7.33 12.08 -0.70
CA ARG A 43 -6.14 11.96 0.15
C ARG A 43 -5.29 10.78 -0.29
N VAL A 44 -3.98 10.98 -0.27
CA VAL A 44 -2.99 9.92 -0.41
C VAL A 44 -2.22 9.83 0.90
N THR A 45 -2.32 8.69 1.58
CA THR A 45 -1.58 8.42 2.81
C THR A 45 -0.49 7.43 2.49
N ASP A 46 0.76 7.89 2.56
CA ASP A 46 1.90 7.00 2.56
C ASP A 46 2.03 6.41 3.96
N HIS A 47 1.70 5.13 4.12
CA HIS A 47 1.89 4.41 5.36
C HIS A 47 3.37 4.01 5.54
N GLN A 48 4.26 5.01 5.57
CA GLN A 48 5.59 4.87 6.15
C GLN A 48 5.51 4.85 7.68
N ASP A 49 4.72 3.94 8.26
CA ASP A 49 4.92 3.54 9.66
C ASP A 49 6.09 2.55 9.72
N GLU A 50 7.26 3.05 9.32
CA GLU A 50 8.52 2.35 9.51
C GLU A 50 8.76 2.22 11.01
N SER A 51 8.73 0.98 11.48
CA SER A 51 9.19 0.65 12.82
C SER A 51 10.68 1.03 12.93
N GLU A 52 11.15 1.37 14.13
CA GLU A 52 12.57 1.72 14.37
C GLU A 52 13.52 0.65 13.81
N ASP A 53 13.14 -0.62 13.94
CA ASP A 53 13.86 -1.79 13.41
C ASP A 53 13.98 -1.79 11.88
N VAL A 54 12.98 -1.30 11.15
CA VAL A 54 12.99 -1.21 9.66
C VAL A 54 13.97 -0.15 9.22
N ARG A 55 13.94 1.02 9.87
CA ARG A 55 14.88 2.13 9.59
C ARG A 55 16.32 1.74 9.90
N GLU A 56 16.54 1.05 11.02
CA GLU A 56 17.87 0.61 11.41
C GLU A 56 18.36 -0.52 10.50
N TYR A 57 17.49 -1.43 10.01
CA TYR A 57 17.85 -2.43 9.00
C TYR A 57 18.41 -1.75 7.74
N GLU A 58 17.67 -0.80 7.16
CA GLU A 58 18.10 -0.08 5.96
C GLU A 58 19.40 0.69 6.19
N ARG A 59 19.53 1.38 7.32
CA ARG A 59 20.74 2.12 7.69
C ARG A 59 21.96 1.21 7.79
N LEU A 60 21.85 0.08 8.50
CA LEU A 60 22.95 -0.88 8.65
C LEU A 60 23.25 -1.61 7.35
N LYS A 61 22.23 -1.92 6.55
CA LYS A 61 22.43 -2.56 5.25
C LYS A 61 23.11 -1.63 4.25
N SER A 62 22.73 -0.35 4.22
CA SER A 62 23.40 0.67 3.41
C SER A 62 24.85 0.89 3.86
N LEU A 63 25.12 0.89 5.17
CA LEU A 63 26.48 0.97 5.70
C LEU A 63 27.33 -0.24 5.27
N LEU A 64 26.75 -1.45 5.34
CA LEU A 64 27.42 -2.69 4.92
C LEU A 64 27.69 -2.70 3.42
N ASP A 65 26.76 -2.21 2.60
CA ASP A 65 26.91 -2.14 1.15
C ASP A 65 27.97 -1.12 0.73
N ALA A 66 27.97 0.06 1.36
CA ALA A 66 28.89 1.15 1.03
C ALA A 66 30.32 0.92 1.55
N PHE A 67 30.49 0.29 2.72
CA PHE A 67 31.78 0.21 3.41
C PHE A 67 32.20 -1.21 3.80
N GLY A 68 31.37 -2.23 3.59
CA GLY A 68 31.65 -3.59 4.05
C GLY A 68 32.91 -4.22 3.45
N LEU A 69 33.34 -3.76 2.28
CA LEU A 69 34.59 -4.22 1.65
C LEU A 69 35.84 -3.65 2.32
N ASP A 70 35.74 -2.45 2.91
CA ASP A 70 36.84 -1.76 3.58
C ASP A 70 36.87 -2.02 5.10
N MET A 71 35.84 -2.69 5.64
CA MET A 71 35.76 -2.99 7.07
C MET A 71 36.66 -4.16 7.49
N PRO A 72 37.25 -4.10 8.70
CA PRO A 72 37.85 -5.26 9.33
C PRO A 72 36.84 -6.41 9.43
N THR A 73 37.28 -7.64 9.15
CA THR A 73 36.43 -8.84 9.06
C THR A 73 35.53 -9.03 10.29
N GLU A 74 36.05 -8.76 11.48
CA GLU A 74 35.32 -8.90 12.74
C GLU A 74 34.18 -7.86 12.86
N SER A 75 34.46 -6.60 12.50
CA SER A 75 33.46 -5.53 12.50
C SER A 75 32.38 -5.77 11.44
N ARG A 76 32.77 -6.26 10.26
CA ARG A 76 31.83 -6.63 9.20
C ARG A 76 30.91 -7.76 9.67
N ARG A 77 31.46 -8.79 10.28
CA ARG A 77 30.69 -9.93 10.79
C ARG A 77 29.67 -9.51 11.84
N GLN A 78 30.05 -8.66 12.80
CA GLN A 78 29.11 -8.13 13.81
C GLN A 78 27.99 -7.29 13.18
N LEU A 79 28.29 -6.55 12.11
CA LEU A 79 27.29 -5.78 11.37
C LEU A 79 26.33 -6.71 10.60
N GLU A 80 26.84 -7.75 9.95
CA GLU A 80 26.05 -8.78 9.28
C GLU A 80 25.11 -9.51 10.25
N GLU A 81 25.58 -9.88 11.44
CA GLU A 81 24.77 -10.52 12.49
C GLU A 81 23.62 -9.60 12.96
N LYS A 82 23.88 -8.28 13.10
CA LYS A 82 22.83 -7.30 13.41
C LYS A 82 21.81 -7.14 12.30
N VAL A 83 22.26 -7.03 11.05
CA VAL A 83 21.36 -6.98 9.88
C VAL A 83 20.48 -8.23 9.82
N ALA A 84 21.05 -9.41 10.02
CA ALA A 84 20.31 -10.67 10.06
C ALA A 84 19.26 -10.72 11.19
N SER A 85 19.54 -10.10 12.34
CA SER A 85 18.56 -10.02 13.44
C SER A 85 17.35 -9.13 13.13
N LEU A 86 17.52 -8.14 12.25
CA LEU A 86 16.48 -7.20 11.82
C LEU A 86 15.75 -7.64 10.53
N GLU A 87 16.31 -8.62 9.82
CA GLU A 87 15.76 -9.18 8.58
C GLU A 87 14.32 -9.71 8.72
N PRO A 88 13.89 -10.32 9.84
CA PRO A 88 12.49 -10.72 10.03
C PRO A 88 11.53 -9.53 10.10
N ALA A 89 11.93 -8.43 10.75
CA ALA A 89 11.10 -7.21 10.83
C ALA A 89 11.02 -6.52 9.46
N TRP A 90 12.15 -6.49 8.73
CA TRP A 90 12.20 -6.02 7.35
C TRP A 90 11.32 -6.85 6.43
N THR A 91 11.40 -8.17 6.52
CA THR A 91 10.55 -9.09 5.73
C THR A 91 9.08 -8.87 6.05
N ALA A 92 8.71 -8.78 7.33
CA ALA A 92 7.34 -8.52 7.75
C ALA A 92 6.84 -7.11 7.34
N PHE A 93 7.74 -6.15 7.14
CA PHE A 93 7.45 -4.83 6.59
C PHE A 93 7.27 -4.88 5.07
N GLN A 94 8.13 -5.62 4.35
CA GLN A 94 8.02 -5.83 2.90
C GLN A 94 6.78 -6.65 2.53
N GLU A 95 6.48 -7.71 3.28
CA GLU A 95 5.25 -8.51 3.14
C GLU A 95 4.00 -7.71 3.45
N ARG A 96 4.12 -6.68 4.29
CA ARG A 96 3.05 -5.72 4.54
C ARG A 96 2.81 -4.75 3.40
N ALA A 97 3.64 -4.78 2.36
CA ALA A 97 3.67 -3.89 1.20
C ALA A 97 3.65 -2.38 1.54
N PRO A 98 4.27 -1.52 0.73
CA PRO A 98 4.05 -0.08 0.83
C PRO A 98 2.64 0.20 0.33
N HIS A 99 1.64 0.00 1.19
CA HIS A 99 0.26 0.32 0.90
C HIS A 99 0.12 1.83 1.02
N VAL A 100 0.43 2.54 -0.08
CA VAL A 100 -0.14 3.86 -0.28
C VAL A 100 -1.64 3.66 -0.22
N SER A 101 -2.25 4.11 0.88
CA SER A 101 -3.69 4.04 1.04
C SER A 101 -4.28 5.34 0.54
N VAL A 102 -5.31 5.22 -0.26
CA VAL A 102 -5.99 6.37 -0.84
C VAL A 102 -7.39 6.45 -0.30
N ARG A 103 -7.80 7.70 -0.07
CA ARG A 103 -9.19 8.05 0.16
C ARG A 103 -9.77 8.55 -1.15
N VAL A 104 -10.82 7.90 -1.63
CA VAL A 104 -11.49 8.25 -2.88
C VAL A 104 -12.94 8.59 -2.61
N ARG A 105 -13.36 9.77 -3.08
CA ARG A 105 -14.77 10.14 -3.15
C ARG A 105 -15.30 9.83 -4.54
N PHE A 106 -16.22 8.89 -4.61
CA PHE A 106 -16.90 8.50 -5.84
C PHE A 106 -18.01 9.48 -6.21
N ASP A 107 -18.32 9.55 -7.50
CA ASP A 107 -19.33 10.48 -8.02
C ASP A 107 -20.75 10.12 -7.58
N ASN A 108 -20.97 8.87 -7.19
CA ASN A 108 -22.22 8.38 -6.60
C ASN A 108 -22.36 8.72 -5.11
N GLY A 109 -21.41 9.48 -4.53
CA GLY A 109 -21.45 9.97 -3.15
C GLY A 109 -20.81 9.05 -2.11
N PHE A 110 -20.34 7.85 -2.49
CA PHE A 110 -19.60 6.97 -1.58
C PHE A 110 -18.16 7.45 -1.36
N ILE A 111 -17.61 7.14 -0.19
CA ILE A 111 -16.21 7.39 0.13
C ILE A 111 -15.59 6.06 0.55
N LEU A 112 -14.53 5.65 -0.15
CA LEU A 112 -13.63 4.60 0.32
C LEU A 112 -12.44 5.28 0.98
N ASP A 113 -12.14 4.91 2.21
CA ASP A 113 -11.01 5.43 2.98
C ASP A 113 -10.07 4.27 3.31
N GLY A 114 -8.76 4.49 3.17
CA GLY A 114 -7.75 3.46 3.40
C GLY A 114 -7.71 2.34 2.34
N ALA A 115 -8.22 2.58 1.13
CA ALA A 115 -8.17 1.59 0.05
C ALA A 115 -6.77 1.55 -0.58
N ASP A 116 -6.29 0.36 -0.94
CA ASP A 116 -4.98 0.19 -1.60
C ASP A 116 -4.97 0.83 -2.99
N GLU A 117 -3.87 1.49 -3.37
CA GLU A 117 -3.75 2.15 -4.67
C GLU A 117 -3.95 1.22 -5.88
N ALA A 118 -3.60 -0.07 -5.75
CA ALA A 118 -3.70 -1.06 -6.83
C ALA A 118 -5.16 -1.44 -7.16
N VAL A 119 -6.12 -1.08 -6.29
CA VAL A 119 -7.56 -1.26 -6.56
C VAL A 119 -8.07 -0.22 -7.57
N PHE A 120 -7.27 0.81 -7.87
CA PHE A 120 -7.65 1.91 -8.74
C PHE A 120 -6.86 1.91 -10.05
N VAL A 121 -7.55 2.26 -11.13
CA VAL A 121 -6.95 2.59 -12.43
C VAL A 121 -7.21 4.05 -12.78
N PRO A 122 -6.35 4.70 -13.58
CA PRO A 122 -6.64 6.05 -14.08
C PRO A 122 -7.98 6.08 -14.80
N ALA A 123 -8.83 7.07 -14.50
CA ALA A 123 -10.11 7.19 -15.16
C ALA A 123 -9.90 7.41 -16.66
N SER A 124 -10.62 6.66 -17.48
CA SER A 124 -10.58 6.85 -18.92
C SER A 124 -11.30 8.17 -19.19
N THR A 125 -10.56 9.22 -19.53
CA THR A 125 -11.19 10.42 -20.07
C THR A 125 -11.76 10.00 -21.41
N THR A 126 -13.06 9.71 -21.47
CA THR A 126 -13.80 9.59 -22.73
C THR A 126 -13.65 10.93 -23.44
N GLN A 127 -12.64 11.02 -24.30
CA GLN A 127 -12.53 12.08 -25.28
C GLN A 127 -13.65 11.78 -26.29
N GLU A 128 -14.82 12.36 -26.07
CA GLU A 128 -15.83 12.49 -27.14
C GLU A 128 -15.17 13.29 -28.27
N ILE A 129 -14.69 12.57 -29.27
CA ILE A 129 -14.25 13.14 -30.54
C ILE A 129 -15.48 13.20 -31.46
N GLY A 130 -16.01 14.43 -31.55
CA GLY A 130 -16.69 15.10 -32.69
C GLY A 130 -17.45 14.28 -33.71
#